data_AF-A0A946ERU6-F1
#
_entry.id   AF-A0A946ERU6-F1
#
_cell.length_a   1.000
_cell.length_b   1.000
_cell.length_c   1.000
_cell.angle_alpha   90.00
_cell.angle_beta   90.00
_cell.angle_gamma   90.00
#
_symmetry.space_group_name_H-M   'P 1'
#
loop_
_entity.id
_entity.type
_entity.pdbx_description
1 polymer ?
#
loop_
_entity_poly.entity_id
_entity_poly.type
_entity_poly.pdbx_seq_one_letter_code
_entity_poly.pdbx_strand_id
1 'polypeptide(L)'
;MQRNCPRRILGVLSLLALWMTLAPTCTEAQICFETRWLTVSDQDDVVRRVNPLTLEVEEEFAMSIPGAIEIDGIRGIAVHPTSGNWYMLTLTSLPPSPAPSPWLMEYNPIDDTLAIVGFTVLDFNDLDFNSAGEIRAITNQLSTGSSNLCELSTITGGPTDLCQYPGSNGGDSLSLGSGGAIFRASGGYVTGEPASFEEPSSAPGSNSCDTTNINISAQLSSEPIRSLSYLADQDSFLWAQGDTARSAYTVNVNGDETFLGTFDHDINGLALIEVAVPCPVGDEFIRGDCNSDTGVNVADAVFLLGSLFVPGEPPLSCRDAGDINDDGGVNVADAIFLLGSLFVPNSPGIPEPNLQSGCGADPTAADSLECDLSGC
;
A
#
# COMPACT_ATOMS: atom_id res chain seq x y z
N MET A 1 11.99 -8.02 -31.96
CA MET A 1 11.84 -9.49 -31.88
C MET A 1 12.56 -9.96 -30.62
N GLN A 2 11.81 -9.97 -29.51
CA GLN A 2 12.20 -10.57 -28.24
C GLN A 2 12.66 -12.02 -28.49
N ARG A 3 13.83 -12.38 -27.98
CA ARG A 3 14.25 -13.79 -27.92
C ARG A 3 13.95 -14.29 -26.51
N ASN A 4 12.95 -15.16 -26.45
CA ASN A 4 12.56 -15.93 -25.27
C ASN A 4 13.75 -16.66 -24.63
N CYS A 5 13.85 -16.57 -23.30
CA CYS A 5 14.67 -17.44 -22.48
C CYS A 5 13.99 -18.82 -22.36
N PRO A 6 14.67 -19.96 -22.59
CA PRO A 6 14.00 -21.27 -22.67
C PRO A 6 13.78 -21.91 -21.28
N ARG A 7 12.56 -22.41 -21.03
CA ARG A 7 12.25 -23.35 -19.95
C ARG A 7 13.05 -24.65 -20.14
N ARG A 8 13.80 -25.08 -19.11
CA ARG A 8 14.50 -26.38 -19.09
C ARG A 8 13.51 -27.54 -19.13
N ILE A 9 13.57 -28.36 -20.18
CA ILE A 9 13.06 -29.74 -20.21
C ILE A 9 14.28 -30.68 -20.18
N LEU A 10 14.29 -31.59 -19.22
CA LEU A 10 15.28 -32.67 -19.05
C LEU A 10 15.23 -33.65 -20.25
N GLY A 11 16.38 -34.02 -20.85
CA GLY A 11 16.43 -35.18 -21.76
C GLY A 11 17.65 -35.29 -22.70
N VAL A 12 18.72 -35.92 -22.21
CA VAL A 12 19.71 -36.84 -22.85
C VAL A 12 20.33 -36.53 -24.25
N LEU A 13 21.68 -36.69 -24.29
CA LEU A 13 22.63 -37.04 -25.38
C LEU A 13 23.57 -35.95 -25.96
N SER A 14 24.81 -36.00 -25.46
CA SER A 14 26.07 -36.28 -26.19
C SER A 14 26.86 -35.22 -26.99
N LEU A 15 28.08 -34.99 -26.46
CA LEU A 15 29.40 -34.86 -27.09
C LEU A 15 29.86 -33.55 -27.81
N LEU A 16 31.03 -33.10 -27.31
CA LEU A 16 32.14 -32.32 -27.91
C LEU A 16 32.17 -30.77 -27.83
N ALA A 17 32.87 -30.32 -26.79
CA ALA A 17 34.11 -29.52 -26.81
C ALA A 17 34.12 -28.06 -27.35
N LEU A 18 34.39 -27.17 -26.37
CA LEU A 18 35.46 -26.15 -26.37
C LEU A 18 35.22 -24.83 -27.11
N TRP A 19 34.42 -23.93 -26.52
CA TRP A 19 34.70 -22.48 -26.49
C TRP A 19 34.28 -21.95 -25.10
N MET A 20 35.25 -21.82 -24.18
CA MET A 20 35.07 -21.05 -22.94
C MET A 20 35.29 -19.58 -23.27
N THR A 21 34.26 -18.92 -23.78
CA THR A 21 34.15 -17.46 -23.72
C THR A 21 33.23 -17.14 -22.56
N LEU A 22 33.73 -16.35 -21.61
CA LEU A 22 32.97 -15.80 -20.48
C LEU A 22 31.58 -15.35 -20.95
N ALA A 23 30.56 -16.13 -20.62
CA ALA A 23 29.21 -15.59 -20.58
C ALA A 23 29.22 -14.58 -19.41
N PRO A 24 28.75 -13.33 -19.60
CA PRO A 24 28.42 -12.53 -18.44
C PRO A 24 27.40 -13.37 -17.67
N THR A 25 27.69 -13.64 -16.40
CA THR A 25 26.68 -14.12 -15.47
C THR A 25 25.49 -13.17 -15.62
N CYS A 26 24.31 -13.69 -15.98
CA CYS A 26 23.09 -12.96 -15.67
C CYS A 26 23.11 -12.81 -14.15
N THR A 27 23.53 -11.65 -13.65
CA THR A 27 23.09 -11.19 -12.35
C THR A 27 21.56 -11.17 -12.44
N GLU A 28 20.89 -11.94 -11.59
CA GLU A 28 19.46 -11.77 -11.39
C GLU A 28 19.28 -10.32 -10.96
N ALA A 29 18.57 -9.52 -11.76
CA ALA A 29 18.23 -8.16 -11.34
C ALA A 29 17.39 -8.31 -10.07
N GLN A 30 17.90 -7.81 -8.94
CA GLN A 30 17.15 -7.80 -7.71
C GLN A 30 15.92 -6.92 -7.89
N ILE A 31 14.82 -7.40 -7.33
CA ILE A 31 13.52 -6.77 -7.39
C ILE A 31 13.30 -6.09 -6.04
N CYS A 32 13.04 -4.79 -6.09
CA CYS A 32 12.61 -4.00 -4.96
C CYS A 32 11.10 -3.82 -5.05
N PHE A 33 10.46 -3.55 -3.92
CA PHE A 33 9.03 -3.27 -3.88
C PHE A 33 8.84 -1.84 -3.46
N GLU A 34 8.08 -1.10 -4.26
CA GLU A 34 7.67 0.26 -3.91
C GLU A 34 6.16 0.30 -3.74
N THR A 35 5.70 1.08 -2.77
CA THR A 35 4.28 1.37 -2.64
C THR A 35 3.82 2.30 -3.76
N ARG A 36 2.70 1.97 -4.37
CA ARG A 36 1.93 2.85 -5.26
C ARG A 36 0.50 2.92 -4.79
N TRP A 37 -0.14 4.02 -5.11
CA TRP A 37 -1.56 4.18 -4.82
C TRP A 37 -2.38 3.87 -6.06
N LEU A 38 -3.52 3.23 -5.84
CA LEU A 38 -4.57 3.09 -6.82
C LEU A 38 -5.67 4.07 -6.45
N THR A 39 -6.10 4.88 -7.40
CA THR A 39 -7.19 5.83 -7.20
C THR A 39 -8.29 5.61 -8.23
N VAL A 40 -9.53 5.83 -7.79
CA VAL A 40 -10.73 5.68 -8.61
C VAL A 40 -11.65 6.88 -8.42
N SER A 41 -12.45 7.18 -9.44
CA SER A 41 -13.37 8.33 -9.49
C SER A 41 -14.79 7.87 -9.80
N ASP A 42 -15.78 8.51 -9.19
CA ASP A 42 -17.18 8.22 -9.47
C ASP A 42 -17.71 8.84 -10.77
N GLN A 43 -16.81 9.43 -11.56
CA GLN A 43 -17.12 10.11 -12.83
C GLN A 43 -16.54 9.39 -14.05
N ASP A 44 -15.75 8.33 -13.86
CA ASP A 44 -15.12 7.58 -14.93
C ASP A 44 -14.92 6.10 -14.61
N ASP A 45 -14.53 5.36 -15.63
CA ASP A 45 -14.24 3.93 -15.61
C ASP A 45 -12.73 3.65 -15.50
N VAL A 46 -11.94 4.56 -14.93
CA VAL A 46 -10.47 4.47 -14.94
C VAL A 46 -9.93 4.25 -13.53
N VAL A 47 -9.15 3.18 -13.37
CA VAL A 47 -8.26 3.02 -12.21
C VAL A 47 -6.92 3.66 -12.55
N ARG A 48 -6.38 4.48 -11.65
CA ARG A 48 -5.11 5.18 -11.88
C ARG A 48 -4.08 4.71 -10.88
N ARG A 49 -2.86 4.41 -11.36
CA ARG A 49 -1.71 4.20 -10.48
C ARG A 49 -1.01 5.53 -10.28
N VAL A 50 -0.86 5.94 -9.04
CA VAL A 50 -0.33 7.24 -8.63
C VAL A 50 0.95 7.05 -7.83
N ASN A 51 1.92 7.92 -8.09
CA ASN A 51 3.14 8.00 -7.31
C ASN A 51 2.84 8.68 -5.95
N PRO A 52 3.12 8.03 -4.80
CA PRO A 52 2.78 8.59 -3.49
C PRO A 52 3.57 9.85 -3.11
N LEU A 53 4.74 10.06 -3.72
CA LEU A 53 5.60 11.21 -3.42
C LEU A 53 5.24 12.44 -4.24
N THR A 54 4.85 12.26 -5.50
CA THR A 54 4.55 13.37 -6.41
C THR A 54 3.06 13.60 -6.63
N LEU A 55 2.22 12.62 -6.29
CA LEU A 55 0.78 12.55 -6.60
C LEU A 55 0.46 12.57 -8.11
N GLU A 56 1.46 12.33 -8.96
CA GLU A 56 1.28 12.24 -10.40
C GLU A 56 0.76 10.85 -10.80
N VAL A 57 -0.15 10.83 -11.77
CA VAL A 57 -0.64 9.60 -12.40
C VAL A 57 0.46 9.02 -13.29
N GLU A 58 0.91 7.81 -12.97
CA GLU A 58 1.94 7.09 -13.72
C GLU A 58 1.33 6.17 -14.79
N GLU A 59 0.17 5.58 -14.52
CA GLU A 59 -0.52 4.64 -15.41
C GLU A 59 -2.04 4.70 -15.21
N GLU A 60 -2.80 4.50 -16.29
CA GLU A 60 -4.25 4.46 -16.30
C GLU A 60 -4.75 3.12 -16.86
N PHE A 61 -5.68 2.48 -16.16
CA PHE A 61 -6.32 1.23 -16.51
C PHE A 61 -7.80 1.46 -16.77
N ALA A 62 -8.21 1.43 -18.03
CA ALA A 62 -9.61 1.56 -18.41
C ALA A 62 -10.38 0.26 -18.12
N MET A 63 -11.33 0.32 -17.19
CA MET A 63 -12.17 -0.80 -16.80
C MET A 63 -13.30 -0.96 -17.80
N SER A 64 -13.33 -2.10 -18.50
CA SER A 64 -14.45 -2.40 -19.41
C SER A 64 -14.72 -3.89 -19.49
N ILE A 65 -16.00 -4.24 -19.66
CA ILE A 65 -16.43 -5.61 -19.93
C ILE A 65 -17.05 -5.64 -21.34
N PRO A 66 -16.34 -6.17 -22.35
CA PRO A 66 -16.80 -6.15 -23.72
C PRO A 66 -18.21 -6.73 -23.89
N GLY A 67 -19.13 -5.92 -24.41
CA GLY A 67 -20.49 -6.35 -24.78
C GLY A 67 -21.43 -6.64 -23.62
N ALA A 68 -21.07 -6.30 -22.38
CA ALA A 68 -21.93 -6.50 -21.23
C ALA A 68 -22.62 -5.19 -20.82
N ILE A 69 -21.87 -4.25 -20.26
CA ILE A 69 -22.36 -3.17 -19.39
C ILE A 69 -21.39 -1.97 -19.48
N GLU A 70 -21.90 -0.75 -19.44
CA GLU A 70 -21.10 0.49 -19.32
C GLU A 70 -20.84 0.79 -17.84
N ILE A 71 -19.58 1.05 -17.48
CA ILE A 71 -19.20 1.49 -16.14
C ILE A 71 -19.25 3.02 -16.15
N ASP A 72 -20.15 3.59 -15.35
CA ASP A 72 -20.36 5.04 -15.28
C ASP A 72 -19.43 5.70 -14.24
N GLY A 73 -18.93 4.93 -13.28
CA GLY A 73 -18.14 5.43 -12.16
C GLY A 73 -17.67 4.33 -11.21
N ILE A 74 -16.60 4.60 -10.48
CA ILE A 74 -16.01 3.70 -9.49
C ILE A 74 -15.78 4.44 -8.17
N ARG A 75 -16.33 3.94 -7.05
CA ARG A 75 -16.39 4.69 -5.77
C ARG A 75 -15.51 4.17 -4.65
N GLY A 76 -15.21 2.90 -4.58
CA GLY A 76 -14.29 2.34 -3.57
C GLY A 76 -13.42 1.31 -4.26
N ILE A 77 -12.19 1.16 -3.77
CA ILE A 77 -11.26 0.16 -4.26
C ILE A 77 -10.49 -0.41 -3.07
N ALA A 78 -10.33 -1.73 -3.03
CA ALA A 78 -9.44 -2.40 -2.08
C ALA A 78 -8.73 -3.56 -2.74
N VAL A 79 -7.57 -3.92 -2.20
CA VAL A 79 -6.73 -5.00 -2.73
C VAL A 79 -6.84 -6.20 -1.80
N HIS A 80 -7.19 -7.35 -2.36
CA HIS A 80 -7.28 -8.57 -1.57
C HIS A 80 -5.88 -8.95 -1.06
N PRO A 81 -5.69 -9.16 0.25
CA PRO A 81 -4.35 -9.20 0.88
C PRO A 81 -3.48 -10.37 0.43
N THR A 82 -4.07 -11.46 -0.07
CA THR A 82 -3.32 -12.65 -0.52
C THR A 82 -3.30 -12.88 -2.02
N SER A 83 -4.32 -12.47 -2.76
CA SER A 83 -4.38 -12.67 -4.22
C SER A 83 -3.86 -11.46 -4.99
N GLY A 84 -3.87 -10.27 -4.39
CA GLY A 84 -3.54 -9.03 -5.07
C GLY A 84 -4.61 -8.55 -6.05
N ASN A 85 -5.76 -9.21 -6.12
CA ASN A 85 -6.87 -8.80 -6.98
C ASN A 85 -7.54 -7.55 -6.41
N TRP A 86 -7.96 -6.66 -7.29
CA TRP A 86 -8.59 -5.39 -6.92
C TRP A 86 -10.10 -5.56 -6.92
N TYR A 87 -10.74 -5.19 -5.82
CA TYR A 87 -12.18 -5.20 -5.69
C TYR A 87 -12.68 -3.76 -5.73
N MET A 88 -13.68 -3.51 -6.57
CA MET A 88 -14.17 -2.17 -6.86
C MET A 88 -15.69 -2.08 -6.75
N LEU A 89 -16.16 -0.99 -6.14
CA LEU A 89 -17.57 -0.61 -6.16
C LEU A 89 -17.84 0.19 -7.42
N THR A 90 -18.56 -0.42 -8.34
CA THR A 90 -18.84 0.14 -9.67
C THR A 90 -20.31 0.51 -9.78
N LEU A 91 -20.57 1.63 -10.44
CA LEU A 91 -21.89 2.04 -10.88
C LEU A 91 -22.00 1.79 -12.36
N THR A 92 -23.06 1.12 -12.78
CA THR A 92 -23.22 0.75 -14.18
C THR A 92 -24.58 1.09 -14.74
N SER A 93 -24.63 1.48 -16.00
CA SER A 93 -25.86 1.67 -16.75
C SER A 93 -26.00 0.63 -17.85
N LEU A 94 -27.26 0.24 -18.11
CA LEU A 94 -27.63 -0.62 -19.22
C LEU A 94 -28.77 0.05 -19.97
N PRO A 95 -28.69 0.30 -21.29
CA PRO A 95 -29.85 0.71 -22.06
C PRO A 95 -30.97 -0.35 -21.93
N PRO A 96 -32.24 -0.01 -21.64
CA PRO A 96 -32.84 1.33 -21.52
C PRO A 96 -32.99 1.85 -20.08
N SER A 97 -32.34 1.22 -19.09
CA SER A 97 -32.44 1.57 -17.67
C SER A 97 -31.79 2.94 -17.39
N PRO A 98 -32.54 3.91 -16.82
CA PRO A 98 -32.05 5.27 -16.64
C PRO A 98 -31.28 5.49 -15.32
N ALA A 99 -31.20 4.49 -14.43
CA ALA A 99 -30.53 4.63 -13.13
C ALA A 99 -29.31 3.69 -13.04
N PRO A 100 -28.14 4.20 -12.61
CA PRO A 100 -26.96 3.37 -12.39
C PRO A 100 -27.22 2.34 -11.30
N SER A 101 -26.77 1.11 -11.54
CA SER A 101 -26.90 -0.03 -10.62
C SER A 101 -25.55 -0.34 -9.97
N PRO A 102 -25.49 -0.57 -8.65
CA PRO A 102 -24.22 -0.83 -7.97
C PRO A 102 -23.81 -2.31 -8.04
N TRP A 103 -22.54 -2.54 -8.35
CA TRP A 103 -21.94 -3.87 -8.48
C TRP A 103 -20.57 -3.91 -7.81
N LEU A 104 -20.27 -5.06 -7.21
CA LEU A 104 -18.92 -5.42 -6.84
C LEU A 104 -18.26 -6.09 -8.05
N MET A 105 -17.13 -5.56 -8.49
CA MET A 105 -16.30 -6.15 -9.54
C MET A 105 -14.93 -6.52 -8.99
N GLU A 106 -14.33 -7.53 -9.60
CA GLU A 106 -12.98 -8.01 -9.31
C GLU A 106 -12.12 -7.88 -10.55
N TYR A 107 -10.98 -7.22 -10.41
CA TYR A 107 -9.95 -7.11 -11.44
C TYR A 107 -8.72 -7.90 -11.01
N ASN A 108 -8.25 -8.77 -11.91
CA ASN A 108 -7.00 -9.48 -11.75
C ASN A 108 -5.91 -8.74 -12.57
N PRO A 109 -4.94 -8.09 -11.91
CA PRO A 109 -3.92 -7.30 -12.59
C PRO A 109 -2.86 -8.15 -13.31
N ILE A 110 -2.77 -9.45 -13.01
CA ILE A 110 -1.82 -10.36 -13.66
C ILE A 110 -2.36 -10.82 -15.00
N ASP A 111 -3.65 -11.18 -15.03
CA ASP A 111 -4.30 -11.69 -16.24
C ASP A 111 -4.99 -10.59 -17.07
N ASP A 112 -5.05 -9.36 -16.54
CA ASP A 112 -5.75 -8.21 -17.13
C ASP A 112 -7.23 -8.54 -17.41
N THR A 113 -7.91 -9.09 -16.41
CA THR A 113 -9.32 -9.51 -16.53
C THR A 113 -10.19 -8.85 -15.48
N LEU A 114 -11.30 -8.25 -15.95
CA LEU A 114 -12.36 -7.70 -15.10
C LEU A 114 -13.56 -8.66 -15.09
N ALA A 115 -14.06 -9.00 -13.89
CA ALA A 115 -15.21 -9.86 -13.69
C ALA A 115 -16.23 -9.22 -12.73
N ILE A 116 -17.52 -9.51 -12.95
CA ILE A 116 -18.59 -9.14 -12.03
C ILE A 116 -18.65 -10.18 -10.92
N VAL A 117 -18.48 -9.74 -9.68
CA VAL A 117 -18.69 -10.57 -8.49
C VAL A 117 -20.18 -10.67 -8.21
N GLY A 118 -20.87 -9.53 -8.17
CA GLY A 118 -22.33 -9.51 -8.13
C GLY A 118 -22.94 -8.20 -7.64
N PHE A 119 -24.27 -8.21 -7.54
CA PHE A 119 -25.07 -7.03 -7.25
C PHE A 119 -25.05 -6.72 -5.75
N THR A 120 -24.64 -5.52 -5.35
CA THR A 120 -24.48 -5.15 -3.94
C THR A 120 -25.78 -4.76 -3.25
N VAL A 121 -26.87 -4.57 -4.00
CA VAL A 121 -28.20 -4.14 -3.52
C VAL A 121 -28.24 -2.73 -2.93
N LEU A 122 -27.23 -2.34 -2.16
CA LEU A 122 -27.04 -1.02 -1.57
C LEU A 122 -25.95 -0.26 -2.32
N ASP A 123 -26.01 1.06 -2.21
CA ASP A 123 -24.99 1.97 -2.73
C ASP A 123 -23.89 2.15 -1.68
N PHE A 124 -22.73 1.55 -1.94
CA PHE A 124 -21.56 1.61 -1.06
C PHE A 124 -20.63 2.75 -1.47
N ASN A 125 -20.09 3.45 -0.47
CA ASN A 125 -19.13 4.52 -0.70
C ASN A 125 -17.69 3.98 -0.69
N ASP A 126 -17.36 3.17 0.31
CA ASP A 126 -15.98 2.70 0.51
C ASP A 126 -15.94 1.23 0.95
N LEU A 127 -14.80 0.57 0.73
CA LEU A 127 -14.57 -0.82 1.12
C LEU A 127 -13.10 -1.07 1.51
N ASP A 128 -12.88 -2.05 2.36
CA ASP A 128 -11.53 -2.49 2.72
C ASP A 128 -11.51 -3.98 3.08
N PHE A 129 -10.34 -4.61 2.99
CA PHE A 129 -10.13 -6.01 3.37
C PHE A 129 -9.51 -6.13 4.76
N ASN A 130 -10.00 -7.09 5.54
CA ASN A 130 -9.23 -7.54 6.69
C ASN A 130 -8.14 -8.54 6.27
N SER A 131 -7.23 -8.84 7.18
CA SER A 131 -6.13 -9.79 6.93
C SER A 131 -6.59 -11.22 6.58
N ALA A 132 -7.86 -11.56 6.82
CA ALA A 132 -8.43 -12.86 6.46
C ALA A 132 -9.00 -12.89 5.03
N GLY A 133 -9.02 -11.75 4.31
CA GLY A 133 -9.62 -11.64 2.97
C GLY A 133 -11.12 -11.44 2.99
N GLU A 134 -11.70 -10.99 4.10
CA GLU A 134 -13.11 -10.61 4.18
C GLU A 134 -13.27 -9.11 3.89
N ILE A 135 -14.26 -8.77 3.05
CA ILE A 135 -14.53 -7.38 2.68
C ILE A 135 -15.45 -6.75 3.73
N ARG A 136 -15.07 -5.58 4.23
CA ARG A 136 -15.96 -4.65 4.94
C ARG A 136 -16.27 -3.49 4.02
N ALA A 137 -17.53 -3.06 3.97
CA ALA A 137 -17.95 -1.93 3.16
C ALA A 137 -18.92 -1.05 3.93
N ILE A 138 -18.89 0.25 3.66
CA ILE A 138 -19.79 1.24 4.28
C ILE A 138 -20.65 1.90 3.22
N THR A 139 -21.95 2.00 3.50
CA THR A 139 -22.87 2.61 2.55
C THR A 139 -22.70 4.12 2.48
N ASN A 140 -23.12 4.70 1.35
CA ASN A 140 -23.55 6.10 1.37
C ASN A 140 -24.65 6.32 2.41
N GLN A 141 -24.86 7.58 2.79
CA GLN A 141 -25.93 7.96 3.71
C GLN A 141 -27.28 7.46 3.15
N LEU A 142 -27.94 6.59 3.92
CA LEU A 142 -29.27 6.09 3.59
C LEU A 142 -30.33 7.18 3.86
N SER A 143 -31.53 6.97 3.33
CA SER A 143 -32.69 7.86 3.58
C SER A 143 -33.07 8.00 5.06
N THR A 144 -32.57 7.10 5.92
CA THR A 144 -32.69 7.15 7.38
C THR A 144 -31.72 8.12 8.04
N GLY A 145 -30.77 8.71 7.30
CA GLY A 145 -29.68 9.52 7.83
C GLY A 145 -28.58 8.71 8.52
N SER A 146 -28.52 7.40 8.25
CA SER A 146 -27.50 6.49 8.78
C SER A 146 -26.73 5.82 7.64
N SER A 147 -25.55 5.31 7.92
CA SER A 147 -24.76 4.50 7.00
C SER A 147 -24.58 3.09 7.56
N ASN A 148 -24.76 2.07 6.74
CA ASN A 148 -24.60 0.68 7.16
C ASN A 148 -23.15 0.26 7.00
N LEU A 149 -22.62 -0.41 8.02
CA LEU A 149 -21.43 -1.23 7.90
C LEU A 149 -21.85 -2.65 7.57
N CYS A 150 -21.35 -3.19 6.46
CA CYS A 150 -21.68 -4.52 5.98
C CYS A 150 -20.41 -5.34 5.71
N GLU A 151 -20.56 -6.65 5.74
CA GLU A 151 -19.65 -7.58 5.08
C GLU A 151 -20.17 -7.89 3.67
N LEU A 152 -19.31 -7.81 2.65
CA LEU A 152 -19.68 -8.19 1.28
C LEU A 152 -19.19 -9.59 0.93
N SER A 153 -20.04 -10.37 0.26
CA SER A 153 -19.63 -11.65 -0.28
C SER A 153 -18.74 -11.48 -1.51
N THR A 154 -17.54 -12.06 -1.48
CA THR A 154 -16.64 -12.19 -2.65
C THR A 154 -17.15 -13.19 -3.70
N ILE A 155 -18.31 -13.81 -3.49
CA ILE A 155 -18.92 -14.78 -4.41
C ILE A 155 -20.17 -14.18 -5.06
N THR A 156 -20.97 -13.42 -4.31
CA THR A 156 -22.27 -12.92 -4.79
C THR A 156 -22.38 -11.40 -4.84
N GLY A 157 -21.42 -10.67 -4.25
CA GLY A 157 -21.49 -9.22 -4.01
C GLY A 157 -22.51 -8.81 -2.95
N GLY A 158 -23.33 -9.75 -2.47
CA GLY A 158 -24.44 -9.45 -1.54
C GLY A 158 -23.95 -9.03 -0.16
N PRO A 159 -24.61 -8.04 0.48
CA PRO A 159 -24.22 -7.55 1.79
C PRO A 159 -24.85 -8.35 2.93
N THR A 160 -24.09 -8.50 4.01
CA THR A 160 -24.57 -8.92 5.34
C THR A 160 -24.39 -7.75 6.30
N ASP A 161 -25.50 -7.22 6.83
CA ASP A 161 -25.46 -6.10 7.77
C ASP A 161 -24.75 -6.48 9.07
N LEU A 162 -23.79 -5.66 9.50
CA LEU A 162 -23.09 -5.81 10.77
C LEU A 162 -23.67 -4.85 11.82
N CYS A 163 -23.72 -3.55 11.49
CA CYS A 163 -24.26 -2.49 12.33
C CYS A 163 -24.48 -1.20 11.52
N GLN A 164 -24.94 -0.13 12.18
CA GLN A 164 -25.26 1.15 11.55
C GLN A 164 -24.63 2.32 12.31
N TYR A 165 -24.09 3.27 11.57
CA TYR A 165 -23.63 4.57 12.08
C TYR A 165 -24.74 5.61 11.93
N PRO A 166 -25.33 6.11 13.03
CA PRO A 166 -26.34 7.16 12.96
C PRO A 166 -25.71 8.52 12.67
N GLY A 167 -26.47 9.44 12.08
CA GLY A 167 -26.04 10.83 11.91
C GLY A 167 -24.93 11.02 10.87
N SER A 168 -24.82 10.10 9.91
CA SER A 168 -23.97 10.31 8.73
C SER A 168 -24.38 11.62 8.05
N ASN A 169 -23.39 12.33 7.53
CA ASN A 169 -23.58 13.54 6.73
C ASN A 169 -22.84 13.41 5.38
N GLY A 170 -22.83 12.20 4.82
CA GLY A 170 -22.12 11.88 3.57
C GLY A 170 -20.63 11.66 3.74
N GLY A 171 -19.98 11.10 2.72
CA GLY A 171 -18.54 10.80 2.72
C GLY A 171 -18.11 9.70 3.69
N ASP A 172 -19.02 8.82 4.09
CA ASP A 172 -18.66 7.71 4.96
C ASP A 172 -17.59 6.85 4.31
N SER A 173 -16.39 6.89 4.87
CA SER A 173 -15.24 6.12 4.43
C SER A 173 -14.74 5.28 5.59
N LEU A 174 -14.23 4.10 5.28
CA LEU A 174 -13.70 3.17 6.28
C LEU A 174 -12.32 2.72 5.86
N SER A 175 -11.46 2.47 6.83
CA SER A 175 -10.27 1.66 6.60
C SER A 175 -10.01 0.76 7.80
N LEU A 176 -9.44 -0.41 7.52
CA LEU A 176 -9.09 -1.41 8.51
C LEU A 176 -7.64 -1.21 8.93
N GLY A 177 -7.46 -0.63 10.11
CA GLY A 177 -6.15 -0.44 10.72
C GLY A 177 -5.50 -1.76 11.17
N SER A 178 -4.35 -1.65 11.83
CA SER A 178 -3.64 -2.81 12.36
C SER A 178 -4.53 -3.69 13.24
N GLY A 179 -4.43 -5.01 13.04
CA GLY A 179 -5.27 -5.99 13.75
C GLY A 179 -6.76 -6.01 13.34
N GLY A 180 -7.15 -5.29 12.27
CA GLY A 180 -8.52 -5.27 11.75
C GLY A 180 -9.46 -4.31 12.49
N ALA A 181 -8.91 -3.33 13.20
CA ALA A 181 -9.68 -2.26 13.82
C ALA A 181 -10.35 -1.39 12.74
N ILE A 182 -11.64 -1.11 12.86
CA ILE A 182 -12.39 -0.32 11.87
C ILE A 182 -12.29 1.16 12.24
N PHE A 183 -11.55 1.92 11.45
CA PHE A 183 -11.56 3.37 11.50
C PHE A 183 -12.58 3.88 10.51
N ARG A 184 -13.28 4.95 10.91
CA ARG A 184 -14.31 5.58 10.08
C ARG A 184 -14.05 7.07 10.02
N ALA A 185 -14.27 7.66 8.86
CA ALA A 185 -14.39 9.09 8.71
C ALA A 185 -15.68 9.42 7.96
N SER A 186 -16.28 10.56 8.27
CA SER A 186 -17.54 10.98 7.66
C SER A 186 -17.75 12.48 7.76
N GLY A 187 -18.72 13.01 7.02
CA GLY A 187 -19.17 14.39 7.14
C GLY A 187 -18.43 15.39 6.26
N GLY A 188 -18.61 16.68 6.58
CA GLY A 188 -18.08 17.81 5.81
C GLY A 188 -18.87 18.22 4.56
N TYR A 189 -19.97 17.54 4.21
CA TYR A 189 -20.79 17.90 3.03
C TYR A 189 -21.81 19.03 3.30
N VAL A 190 -22.21 19.24 4.56
CA VAL A 190 -23.10 20.34 4.93
C VAL A 190 -22.28 21.47 5.51
N THR A 191 -22.48 22.67 4.97
CA THR A 191 -21.80 23.88 5.44
C THR A 191 -22.02 24.08 6.94
N GLY A 192 -20.92 24.09 7.71
CA GLY A 192 -20.94 24.25 9.16
C GLY A 192 -20.98 22.94 9.96
N GLU A 193 -21.10 21.79 9.31
CA GLU A 193 -21.00 20.47 9.93
C GLU A 193 -19.63 19.88 9.64
N PRO A 194 -18.76 19.71 10.66
CA PRO A 194 -17.41 19.29 10.42
C PRO A 194 -17.29 17.81 10.05
N ALA A 195 -16.17 17.43 9.43
CA ALA A 195 -15.81 16.02 9.30
C ALA A 195 -15.53 15.41 10.69
N SER A 196 -15.87 14.13 10.85
CA SER A 196 -15.50 13.29 11.98
C SER A 196 -14.46 12.27 11.56
N PHE A 197 -13.59 11.92 12.52
CA PHE A 197 -12.69 10.77 12.42
C PHE A 197 -12.83 9.96 13.69
N GLU A 198 -12.99 8.65 13.55
CA GLU A 198 -13.52 7.78 14.58
C GLU A 198 -12.73 6.47 14.64
N GLU A 199 -12.37 6.06 15.85
CA GLU A 199 -11.76 4.76 16.16
C GLU A 199 -12.75 3.84 16.89
N PRO A 200 -12.51 2.51 16.91
CA PRO A 200 -13.34 1.59 17.69
C PRO A 200 -13.35 1.92 19.19
N SER A 201 -14.51 1.90 19.81
CA SER A 201 -14.66 2.13 21.24
C SER A 201 -14.13 0.97 22.07
N SER A 202 -13.27 1.28 23.03
CA SER A 202 -12.77 0.34 24.04
C SER A 202 -13.71 0.16 25.25
N ALA A 203 -14.90 0.77 25.22
CA ALA A 203 -15.86 0.71 26.32
C ALA A 203 -16.46 -0.71 26.51
N PRO A 204 -16.74 -1.15 27.75
CA PRO A 204 -17.35 -2.46 27.98
C PRO A 204 -18.70 -2.63 27.27
N GLY A 205 -18.83 -3.69 26.47
CA GLY A 205 -20.05 -4.00 25.72
C GLY A 205 -20.15 -3.29 24.36
N SER A 206 -19.07 -2.65 23.90
CA SER A 206 -19.00 -2.07 22.56
C SER A 206 -19.19 -3.12 21.46
N ASN A 207 -19.87 -2.72 20.40
CA ASN A 207 -19.97 -3.46 19.14
C ASN A 207 -19.10 -2.80 18.05
N SER A 208 -19.08 -3.38 16.84
CA SER A 208 -18.22 -2.92 15.74
C SER A 208 -18.48 -1.49 15.23
N CYS A 209 -19.62 -0.88 15.56
CA CYS A 209 -19.94 0.51 15.21
C CYS A 209 -19.97 1.46 16.43
N ASP A 210 -19.64 0.97 17.63
CA ASP A 210 -19.46 1.87 18.76
C ASP A 210 -18.07 2.50 18.63
N THR A 211 -18.02 3.81 18.44
CA THR A 211 -16.78 4.54 18.14
C THR A 211 -16.44 5.59 19.20
N THR A 212 -15.20 6.04 19.18
CA THR A 212 -14.71 7.23 19.89
C THR A 212 -14.15 8.20 18.87
N ASN A 213 -14.43 9.49 19.02
CA ASN A 213 -13.89 10.50 18.12
C ASN A 213 -12.39 10.74 18.38
N ILE A 214 -11.62 10.76 17.30
CA ILE A 214 -10.28 11.30 17.23
C ILE A 214 -10.42 12.79 16.86
N ASN A 215 -9.80 13.67 17.65
CA ASN A 215 -9.84 15.10 17.37
C ASN A 215 -8.91 15.42 16.18
N ILE A 216 -9.50 15.75 15.04
CA ILE A 216 -8.76 16.21 13.86
C ILE A 216 -8.58 17.73 13.87
N SER A 217 -7.52 18.18 13.18
CA SER A 217 -7.19 19.58 12.97
C SER A 217 -8.22 20.34 12.11
N ALA A 218 -8.11 21.68 12.15
CA ALA A 218 -9.12 22.56 11.59
C ALA A 218 -9.32 22.42 10.06
N GLN A 219 -8.26 22.10 9.29
CA GLN A 219 -8.38 22.01 7.83
C GLN A 219 -9.23 20.81 7.41
N LEU A 220 -8.95 19.63 7.97
CA LEU A 220 -9.78 18.45 7.74
C LEU A 220 -11.19 18.61 8.26
N SER A 221 -11.37 19.31 9.39
CA SER A 221 -12.69 19.50 9.98
C SER A 221 -13.64 20.33 9.11
N SER A 222 -13.18 21.14 8.16
CA SER A 222 -14.06 22.02 7.36
C SER A 222 -14.46 21.49 6.00
N GLU A 223 -13.87 20.39 5.55
CA GLU A 223 -14.04 19.88 4.19
C GLU A 223 -14.57 18.43 4.21
N PRO A 224 -15.32 18.01 3.19
CA PRO A 224 -15.83 16.66 3.11
C PRO A 224 -14.71 15.63 2.94
N ILE A 225 -14.83 14.48 3.59
CA ILE A 225 -13.99 13.33 3.25
C ILE A 225 -14.56 12.56 2.04
N ARG A 226 -13.66 12.00 1.24
CA ARG A 226 -13.99 11.14 0.10
C ARG A 226 -13.54 9.71 0.26
N SER A 227 -12.32 9.50 0.75
CA SER A 227 -11.73 8.17 0.93
C SER A 227 -10.73 8.20 2.08
N LEU A 228 -10.60 7.06 2.74
CA LEU A 228 -9.69 6.81 3.84
C LEU A 228 -8.95 5.50 3.56
N SER A 229 -7.62 5.48 3.68
CA SER A 229 -6.84 4.25 3.53
C SER A 229 -5.71 4.17 4.54
N TYR A 230 -5.53 3.03 5.19
CA TYR A 230 -4.52 2.84 6.21
C TYR A 230 -3.11 2.64 5.61
N LEU A 231 -2.15 3.37 6.16
CA LEU A 231 -0.71 3.31 5.88
C LEU A 231 -0.02 2.57 7.02
N ALA A 232 0.18 1.26 6.85
CA ALA A 232 0.65 0.38 7.92
C ALA A 232 2.10 0.64 8.37
N ASP A 233 2.93 1.16 7.46
CA ASP A 233 4.33 1.55 7.69
C ASP A 233 4.45 2.73 8.69
N GLN A 234 3.48 3.64 8.66
CA GLN A 234 3.49 4.89 9.42
C GLN A 234 2.45 4.93 10.55
N ASP A 235 1.66 3.88 10.71
CA ASP A 235 0.48 3.84 11.59
C ASP A 235 -0.40 5.10 11.43
N SER A 236 -0.69 5.42 10.18
CA SER A 236 -1.43 6.62 9.78
C SER A 236 -2.42 6.31 8.68
N PHE A 237 -3.19 7.30 8.27
CA PHE A 237 -4.22 7.18 7.25
C PHE A 237 -4.00 8.20 6.16
N LEU A 238 -4.10 7.78 4.91
CA LEU A 238 -4.26 8.67 3.79
C LEU A 238 -5.71 9.15 3.74
N TRP A 239 -5.88 10.46 3.76
CA TRP A 239 -7.16 11.16 3.74
C TRP A 239 -7.28 11.97 2.46
N ALA A 240 -8.21 11.57 1.59
CA ALA A 240 -8.56 12.34 0.40
C ALA A 240 -9.77 13.24 0.72
N GLN A 241 -9.60 14.55 0.56
CA GLN A 241 -10.68 15.52 0.71
C GLN A 241 -11.50 15.64 -0.57
N GLY A 242 -12.78 15.94 -0.39
CA GLY A 242 -13.72 16.32 -1.46
C GLY A 242 -13.80 17.82 -1.67
N ASP A 243 -12.76 18.57 -1.30
CA ASP A 243 -12.64 20.00 -1.55
C ASP A 243 -12.38 20.25 -3.05
N THR A 244 -12.50 21.51 -3.48
CA THR A 244 -12.28 21.84 -4.90
C THR A 244 -10.83 21.64 -5.37
N ALA A 245 -9.88 21.60 -4.43
CA ALA A 245 -8.47 21.39 -4.73
C ALA A 245 -8.07 19.91 -4.76
N ARG A 246 -8.93 18.99 -4.31
CA ARG A 246 -8.66 17.53 -4.23
C ARG A 246 -7.45 17.25 -3.35
N SER A 247 -7.47 17.85 -2.17
CA SER A 247 -6.35 17.84 -1.23
C SER A 247 -6.16 16.47 -0.59
N ALA A 248 -4.89 16.07 -0.43
CA ALA A 248 -4.48 14.83 0.20
C ALA A 248 -3.69 15.13 1.49
N TYR A 249 -3.98 14.39 2.55
CA TYR A 249 -3.30 14.50 3.84
C TYR A 249 -2.95 13.11 4.36
N THR A 250 -1.85 12.99 5.11
CA THR A 250 -1.76 11.91 6.11
C THR A 250 -2.35 12.38 7.42
N VAL A 251 -3.00 11.47 8.14
CA VAL A 251 -3.59 11.70 9.45
C VAL A 251 -3.17 10.56 10.36
N ASN A 252 -2.48 10.85 11.45
CA ASN A 252 -2.08 9.80 12.40
C ASN A 252 -3.25 9.43 13.34
N VAL A 253 -3.05 8.39 14.16
CA VAL A 253 -4.04 7.95 15.16
C VAL A 253 -4.38 8.99 16.23
N ASN A 254 -3.59 10.06 16.38
CA ASN A 254 -3.87 11.18 17.29
C ASN A 254 -4.66 12.31 16.61
N GLY A 255 -4.89 12.23 15.30
CA GLY A 255 -5.58 13.25 14.50
C GLY A 255 -4.69 14.37 13.98
N ASP A 256 -3.36 14.23 14.06
CA ASP A 256 -2.43 15.22 13.48
C ASP A 256 -2.38 15.06 11.96
N GLU A 257 -2.57 16.16 11.22
CA GLU A 257 -2.56 16.18 9.76
C GLU A 257 -1.21 16.64 9.18
N THR A 258 -0.79 16.01 8.07
CA THR A 258 0.30 16.49 7.22
C THR A 258 -0.20 16.59 5.78
N PHE A 259 -0.15 17.79 5.21
CA PHE A 259 -0.53 18.00 3.82
C PHE A 259 0.49 17.37 2.87
N LEU A 260 0.00 16.56 1.93
CA LEU A 260 0.81 15.88 0.93
C LEU A 260 0.80 16.61 -0.41
N GLY A 261 -0.35 17.17 -0.80
CA GLY A 261 -0.53 17.80 -2.09
C GLY A 261 -1.96 17.71 -2.59
N THR A 262 -2.14 17.85 -3.89
CA THR A 262 -3.45 17.83 -4.56
C THR A 262 -3.45 16.86 -5.73
N PHE A 263 -4.48 16.04 -5.84
CA PHE A 263 -4.68 15.19 -7.02
C PHE A 263 -5.16 16.01 -8.22
N ASP A 264 -4.80 15.56 -9.42
CA ASP A 264 -5.28 16.17 -10.67
C ASP A 264 -6.67 15.65 -11.11
N HIS A 265 -7.24 14.68 -10.38
CA HIS A 265 -8.55 14.08 -10.60
C HIS A 265 -9.32 13.88 -9.29
N ASP A 266 -10.62 13.62 -9.38
CA ASP A 266 -11.45 13.33 -8.21
C ASP A 266 -11.13 11.94 -7.65
N ILE A 267 -11.07 11.84 -6.32
CA ILE A 267 -10.81 10.59 -5.61
C ILE A 267 -12.09 10.22 -4.89
N ASN A 268 -12.62 9.04 -5.19
CA ASN A 268 -13.72 8.44 -4.43
C ASN A 268 -13.26 7.19 -3.70
N GLY A 269 -12.28 6.47 -4.23
CA GLY A 269 -11.66 5.34 -3.56
C GLY A 269 -10.15 5.36 -3.73
N LEU A 270 -9.45 4.81 -2.73
CA LEU A 270 -8.01 4.69 -2.72
C LEU A 270 -7.60 3.33 -2.14
N ALA A 271 -6.63 2.68 -2.78
CA ALA A 271 -5.99 1.49 -2.27
C ALA A 271 -4.47 1.57 -2.44
N LEU A 272 -3.76 0.74 -1.69
CA LEU A 272 -2.31 0.61 -1.78
C LEU A 272 -1.94 -0.70 -2.45
N ILE A 273 -0.94 -0.64 -3.33
CA ILE A 273 -0.30 -1.82 -3.91
C ILE A 273 1.21 -1.73 -3.75
N GLU A 274 1.86 -2.87 -3.63
CA GLU A 274 3.30 -2.99 -3.79
C GLU A 274 3.60 -3.40 -5.23
N VAL A 275 4.43 -2.61 -5.90
CA VAL A 275 4.87 -2.92 -7.27
C VAL A 275 6.34 -3.34 -7.25
N ALA A 276 6.61 -4.43 -7.96
CA ALA A 276 7.96 -4.88 -8.22
C ALA A 276 8.66 -3.93 -9.20
N VAL A 277 9.72 -3.28 -8.75
CA VAL A 277 10.58 -2.41 -9.57
C VAL A 277 12.00 -2.97 -9.60
N PRO A 278 12.77 -2.73 -10.68
CA PRO A 278 14.21 -2.95 -10.62
C PRO A 278 14.80 -2.08 -9.51
N CYS A 279 15.56 -2.69 -8.58
CA CYS A 279 16.23 -1.92 -7.56
C CYS A 279 17.14 -0.85 -8.21
N PRO A 280 17.22 0.36 -7.66
CA PRO A 280 18.14 1.37 -8.16
C PRO A 280 19.58 0.84 -8.08
N VAL A 281 20.35 1.04 -9.15
CA VAL A 281 21.80 0.77 -9.11
C VAL A 281 22.48 1.99 -8.49
N GLY A 282 23.26 1.80 -7.44
CA GLY A 282 23.94 2.91 -6.78
C GLY A 282 24.70 2.49 -5.52
N ASP A 283 25.62 3.37 -5.12
CA ASP A 283 26.43 3.23 -3.90
C ASP A 283 25.77 3.96 -2.71
N GLU A 284 24.50 4.33 -2.82
CA GLU A 284 23.75 4.96 -1.73
C GLU A 284 23.11 3.90 -0.83
N PHE A 285 23.26 4.07 0.47
CA PHE A 285 22.76 3.12 1.45
C PHE A 285 22.50 3.79 2.79
N ILE A 286 21.88 3.02 3.69
CA ILE A 286 21.81 3.31 5.12
C ILE A 286 22.65 2.24 5.83
N ARG A 287 23.71 2.66 6.52
CA ARG A 287 24.58 1.77 7.28
C ARG A 287 23.76 1.08 8.38
N GLY A 288 23.83 -0.24 8.40
CA GLY A 288 23.01 -1.07 9.27
C GLY A 288 21.72 -1.60 8.65
N ASP A 289 21.26 -1.11 7.49
CA ASP A 289 20.11 -1.64 6.74
C ASP A 289 20.58 -2.79 5.84
N CYS A 290 20.67 -3.98 6.42
CA CYS A 290 21.27 -5.14 5.75
C CYS A 290 20.28 -5.86 4.84
N ASN A 291 18.97 -5.73 5.09
CA ASN A 291 17.92 -6.36 4.30
C ASN A 291 17.28 -5.41 3.26
N SER A 292 17.74 -4.15 3.18
CA SER A 292 17.28 -3.11 2.26
C SER A 292 15.79 -2.78 2.43
N ASP A 293 15.31 -2.77 3.68
CA ASP A 293 13.93 -2.41 4.02
C ASP A 293 13.76 -0.95 4.48
N THR A 294 14.82 -0.13 4.36
CA THR A 294 14.93 1.27 4.80
C THR A 294 14.83 1.48 6.31
N GLY A 295 14.70 0.39 7.08
CA GLY A 295 14.81 0.37 8.52
C GLY A 295 16.19 -0.11 8.97
N VAL A 296 16.52 0.19 10.24
CA VAL A 296 17.69 -0.40 10.91
C VAL A 296 17.24 -0.94 12.25
N ASN A 297 17.08 -2.25 12.32
CA ASN A 297 16.47 -2.96 13.44
C ASN A 297 17.08 -4.37 13.65
N VAL A 298 16.39 -5.24 14.39
CA VAL A 298 16.89 -6.59 14.70
C VAL A 298 16.90 -7.50 13.48
N ALA A 299 15.98 -7.30 12.54
CA ALA A 299 15.90 -8.06 11.30
C ALA A 299 17.21 -7.97 10.51
N ASP A 300 17.85 -6.80 10.48
CA ASP A 300 19.14 -6.58 9.84
C ASP A 300 20.26 -7.41 10.44
N ALA A 301 20.34 -7.46 11.77
CA ALA A 301 21.33 -8.28 12.46
C ALA A 301 21.14 -9.76 12.15
N VAL A 302 19.88 -10.22 12.05
CA VAL A 302 19.56 -11.60 11.68
C VAL A 302 19.93 -11.87 10.22
N PHE A 303 19.59 -10.96 9.31
CA PHE A 303 19.88 -11.08 7.89
C PHE A 303 21.39 -11.11 7.62
N LEU A 304 22.16 -10.21 8.24
CA LEU A 304 23.62 -10.18 8.18
C LEU A 304 24.25 -11.49 8.67
N LEU A 305 23.81 -12.01 9.81
CA LEU A 305 24.34 -13.29 10.33
C LEU A 305 23.94 -14.47 9.43
N GLY A 306 22.74 -14.41 8.83
CA GLY A 306 22.28 -15.36 7.82
C GLY A 306 23.20 -15.39 6.61
N SER A 307 23.46 -14.23 6.00
CA SER A 307 24.30 -14.09 4.81
C SER A 307 25.76 -14.49 5.07
N LEU A 308 26.28 -14.29 6.29
CA LEU A 308 27.63 -14.67 6.67
C LEU A 308 27.82 -16.18 6.92
N PHE A 309 26.82 -16.85 7.52
CA PHE A 309 27.04 -18.17 8.12
C PHE A 309 26.11 -19.29 7.63
N VAL A 310 24.97 -18.96 7.01
CA VAL A 310 23.98 -19.97 6.61
C VAL A 310 24.15 -20.29 5.12
N PRO A 311 24.56 -21.52 4.76
CA PRO A 311 24.74 -21.89 3.36
C PRO A 311 23.41 -21.82 2.59
N GLY A 312 23.38 -21.05 1.51
CA GLY A 312 22.21 -20.90 0.64
C GLY A 312 21.32 -19.71 0.97
N GLU A 313 21.62 -18.96 2.02
CA GLU A 313 21.01 -17.63 2.21
C GLU A 313 21.54 -16.62 1.18
N PRO A 314 20.74 -15.62 0.81
CA PRO A 314 21.17 -14.55 -0.09
C PRO A 314 22.40 -13.80 0.46
N PRO A 315 23.35 -13.40 -0.40
CA PRO A 315 24.40 -12.46 0.00
C PRO A 315 23.79 -11.08 0.31
N LEU A 316 24.55 -10.24 1.02
CA LEU A 316 24.20 -8.82 1.15
C LEU A 316 24.17 -8.16 -0.23
N SER A 317 23.10 -7.42 -0.51
CA SER A 317 22.96 -6.55 -1.69
C SER A 317 23.94 -5.37 -1.63
N CYS A 318 24.18 -4.87 -0.43
CA CYS A 318 25.05 -3.74 -0.16
C CYS A 318 26.02 -4.09 0.96
N ARG A 319 27.31 -4.24 0.62
CA ARG A 319 28.31 -4.63 1.61
C ARG A 319 28.70 -3.46 2.51
N ASP A 320 28.58 -2.23 2.03
CA ASP A 320 28.79 -1.02 2.85
C ASP A 320 27.73 -0.91 3.96
N ALA A 321 26.48 -1.31 3.67
CA ALA A 321 25.45 -1.38 4.70
C ALA A 321 25.73 -2.42 5.78
N GLY A 322 26.40 -3.52 5.42
CA GLY A 322 26.82 -4.58 6.33
C GLY A 322 28.12 -4.33 7.09
N ASP A 323 28.88 -3.29 6.73
CA ASP A 323 30.04 -2.78 7.46
C ASP A 323 29.57 -1.71 8.45
N ILE A 324 28.94 -2.18 9.52
CA ILE A 324 28.17 -1.34 10.44
C ILE A 324 29.09 -0.57 11.38
N ASN A 325 30.26 -1.12 11.69
CA ASN A 325 31.27 -0.45 12.49
C ASN A 325 32.27 0.37 11.64
N ASP A 326 32.12 0.37 10.32
CA ASP A 326 32.89 1.16 9.34
C ASP A 326 34.40 0.86 9.42
N ASP A 327 34.75 -0.42 9.50
CA ASP A 327 36.13 -0.89 9.64
C ASP A 327 36.74 -1.47 8.36
N GLY A 328 35.99 -1.44 7.25
CA GLY A 328 36.34 -1.94 5.93
C GLY A 328 36.08 -3.43 5.76
N GLY A 329 35.28 -4.06 6.63
CA GLY A 329 35.12 -5.51 6.66
C GLY A 329 33.83 -6.02 7.29
N VAL A 330 32.91 -6.49 6.45
CA VAL A 330 31.68 -7.20 6.89
C VAL A 330 31.99 -8.52 7.61
N ASN A 331 31.69 -8.59 8.90
CA ASN A 331 31.87 -9.77 9.74
C ASN A 331 30.91 -9.80 10.96
N VAL A 332 31.18 -10.68 11.94
CA VAL A 332 30.32 -10.83 13.13
C VAL A 332 30.38 -9.60 14.06
N ALA A 333 31.45 -8.81 13.99
CA ALA A 333 31.60 -7.58 14.77
C ALA A 333 30.52 -6.56 14.42
N ASP A 334 30.10 -6.50 13.16
CA ASP A 334 29.05 -5.61 12.67
C ASP A 334 27.70 -5.92 13.30
N ALA A 335 27.30 -7.20 13.34
CA ALA A 335 26.06 -7.61 14.00
C ALA A 335 26.08 -7.29 15.51
N ILE A 336 27.23 -7.45 16.17
CA ILE A 336 27.40 -7.09 17.58
C ILE A 336 27.30 -5.58 17.76
N PHE A 337 27.93 -4.81 16.86
CA PHE A 337 27.91 -3.36 16.89
C PHE A 337 26.48 -2.83 16.72
N LEU A 338 25.74 -3.32 15.72
CA LEU A 338 24.33 -2.98 15.49
C LEU A 338 23.46 -3.23 16.72
N LEU A 339 23.51 -4.44 17.28
CA LEU A 339 22.72 -4.77 18.47
C LEU A 339 23.14 -3.92 19.69
N GLY A 340 24.41 -3.57 19.79
CA GLY A 340 24.92 -2.60 20.76
C GLY A 340 24.29 -1.21 20.58
N SER A 341 24.29 -0.70 19.36
CA SER A 341 23.68 0.59 18.99
C SER A 341 22.16 0.62 19.25
N LEU A 342 21.47 -0.50 19.01
CA LEU A 342 20.02 -0.60 19.20
C LEU A 342 19.58 -0.71 20.67
N PHE A 343 20.34 -1.44 21.51
CA PHE A 343 19.84 -1.84 22.84
C PHE A 343 20.68 -1.38 24.03
N VAL A 344 21.92 -0.94 23.83
CA VAL A 344 22.81 -0.56 24.94
C VAL A 344 22.81 0.95 25.12
N PRO A 345 22.33 1.50 26.25
CA PRO A 345 22.37 2.93 26.48
C PRO A 345 23.81 3.48 26.45
N ASN A 346 24.03 4.57 25.73
CA ASN A 346 25.33 5.22 25.52
C ASN A 346 26.36 4.38 24.73
N SER A 347 25.93 3.38 23.95
CA SER A 347 26.77 2.83 22.89
C SER A 347 27.10 3.90 21.84
N PRO A 348 28.21 3.74 21.09
CA PRO A 348 28.47 4.56 19.92
C PRO A 348 27.29 4.46 18.93
N GLY A 349 26.90 5.58 18.32
CA GLY A 349 25.94 5.57 17.21
C GLY A 349 26.54 4.91 15.97
N ILE A 350 25.66 4.47 15.07
CA ILE A 350 26.07 3.93 13.77
C ILE A 350 26.73 5.05 12.94
N PRO A 351 27.94 4.83 12.38
CA PRO A 351 28.59 5.79 11.49
C PRO A 351 27.73 6.15 10.27
N GLU A 352 28.01 7.31 9.69
CA GLU A 352 27.31 7.80 8.49
C GLU A 352 27.63 6.95 7.25
N PRO A 353 26.71 6.79 6.29
CA PRO A 353 25.32 7.28 6.28
C PRO A 353 24.43 6.41 7.18
N ASN A 354 23.62 6.98 8.07
CA ASN A 354 22.76 6.22 9.01
C ASN A 354 21.28 6.65 8.92
N LEU A 355 20.40 6.03 9.72
CA LEU A 355 18.98 6.37 9.75
C LEU A 355 18.70 7.87 10.01
N GLN A 356 19.59 8.56 10.72
CA GLN A 356 19.41 9.97 11.05
C GLN A 356 19.80 10.89 9.88
N SER A 357 20.82 10.53 9.09
CA SER A 357 21.17 11.25 7.85
C SER A 357 20.29 10.85 6.66
N GLY A 358 19.70 9.66 6.71
CA GLY A 358 19.11 9.00 5.56
C GLY A 358 20.16 8.46 4.59
N CYS A 359 19.70 8.09 3.40
CA CYS A 359 20.51 7.57 2.31
C CYS A 359 21.68 8.47 1.94
N GLY A 360 22.84 7.87 1.74
CA GLY A 360 24.02 8.56 1.24
C GLY A 360 25.09 7.60 0.75
N ALA A 361 26.08 8.15 0.04
CA ALA A 361 27.27 7.41 -0.35
C ALA A 361 28.22 7.24 0.84
N ASP A 362 29.07 6.21 0.81
CA ASP A 362 30.06 5.97 1.85
C ASP A 362 31.06 7.14 1.97
N PRO A 363 31.10 7.90 3.08
CA PRO A 363 32.06 8.97 3.28
C PRO A 363 33.51 8.45 3.39
N THR A 364 33.67 7.16 3.67
CA THR A 364 34.96 6.51 3.92
C THR A 364 35.46 5.64 2.77
N ALA A 365 34.90 5.82 1.55
CA ALA A 365 35.08 5.04 0.30
C ALA A 365 36.51 4.77 -0.21
N ALA A 366 37.41 4.41 0.70
CA ALA A 366 38.80 4.05 0.52
C ALA A 366 39.01 2.55 0.71
N ASP A 367 37.99 1.82 1.18
CA ASP A 367 37.98 0.37 1.17
C ASP A 367 37.48 -0.18 -0.19
N SER A 368 37.27 -1.50 -0.26
CA SER A 368 36.83 -2.19 -1.48
C SER A 368 35.44 -2.79 -1.34
N LEU A 369 34.67 -2.31 -0.36
CA LEU A 369 33.27 -2.63 -0.22
C LEU A 369 32.50 -1.70 -1.18
N GLU A 370 31.46 -2.27 -1.77
CA GLU A 370 30.60 -1.59 -2.74
C GLU A 370 29.18 -2.12 -2.51
N CYS A 371 28.21 -1.38 -3.03
CA CYS A 371 26.83 -1.80 -3.08
C CYS A 371 26.47 -2.19 -4.51
N ASP A 372 26.11 -3.46 -4.70
CA ASP A 372 25.66 -3.94 -6.00
C ASP A 372 24.34 -3.26 -6.39
N LEU A 373 23.57 -2.85 -5.37
CA LEU A 373 22.31 -2.16 -5.44
C LEU A 373 22.23 -1.14 -4.34
N SER A 374 21.59 -0.02 -4.68
CA SER A 374 21.29 1.01 -3.71
C SER A 374 20.33 0.43 -2.67
N GLY A 375 20.62 0.65 -1.38
CA GLY A 375 19.72 0.33 -0.26
C GLY A 375 18.59 1.36 -0.10
N CYS A 376 18.38 2.12 -1.18
CA CYS A 376 17.64 3.36 -1.35
C CYS A 376 17.19 3.38 -2.83
#